data_AF-A0A136MQI0-F1
#
_entry.id   AF-A0A136MQI0-F1
#
_cell.length_a   1.000
_cell.length_b   1.000
_cell.length_c   1.000
_cell.angle_alpha   90.00
_cell.angle_beta   90.00
_cell.angle_gamma   90.00
#
_symmetry.space_group_name_H-M   'P 1'
#
loop_
_entity.id
_entity.type
_entity.pdbx_description
1 polymer ?
#
loop_
_entity_poly.entity_id
_entity_poly.type
_entity_poly.pdbx_seq_one_letter_code
_entity_poly.pdbx_strand_id
1 'polypeptide(L)'
;MATWTVVSEQAGDRDVSLKITGLEEPVLAQTTLRFYPERAVTPLPYPPPPQPVSGEVDVCMYYFPGWDSPAKWDCIRTVAPIRKPLLGYYDEGKPECVDWQIKWAVENGIQCFLVDWYWCRGQQILNHWFDAYREARYRDFLKVAIMWANHNPPGSHDREDWRKVTREWIEKYFPLKSYCQVDGKPAVFIWAPDLIRNDFGGSAEVTAALQESQQMARDAGYKGITFIAMGNHESENQVQTLLDEGYAGATNYHEWGTAAEAAMNMKRYRFEDVVASEPGTWARRDRMCGSLTYYPVVDTGWDSRPWHGDKSLVIEGRTPELF
;
A
#
# COMPACT_ATOMS: atom_id res chain seq x y z
N MET A 1 4.76 22.25 23.54
CA MET A 1 5.74 21.96 22.47
C MET A 1 6.10 23.28 21.84
N ALA A 2 7.39 23.58 21.69
CA ALA A 2 7.83 24.76 20.95
C ALA A 2 8.28 24.30 19.55
N THR A 3 7.88 25.05 18.52
CA THR A 3 8.15 24.73 17.12
C THR A 3 8.82 25.94 16.48
N TRP A 4 9.87 25.69 15.72
CA TRP A 4 10.61 26.71 14.97
C TRP A 4 10.68 26.30 13.50
N THR A 5 10.64 27.28 12.61
CA THR A 5 10.93 27.08 11.18
C THR A 5 12.32 27.62 10.90
N VAL A 6 13.20 26.79 10.36
CA VAL A 6 14.53 27.20 9.91
C VAL A 6 14.51 27.30 8.39
N VAL A 7 14.91 28.45 7.86
CA VAL A 7 15.02 28.71 6.42
C VAL A 7 16.49 28.92 6.10
N SER A 8 16.97 28.37 4.98
CA SER A 8 18.31 28.62 4.46
C SER A 8 18.21 29.13 3.02
N GLU A 9 18.98 30.17 2.71
CA GLU A 9 19.10 30.72 1.34
C GLU A 9 20.06 29.90 0.46
N GLN A 10 20.76 28.94 1.05
CA GLN A 10 21.77 28.13 0.35
C GLN A 10 21.50 26.64 0.58
N ALA A 11 21.66 25.85 -0.47
CA ALA A 11 21.67 24.40 -0.37
C ALA A 11 22.87 23.88 0.43
N GLY A 12 22.74 22.65 0.93
CA GLY A 12 23.77 21.92 1.65
C GLY A 12 23.37 21.54 3.06
N ASP A 13 24.26 20.82 3.71
CA ASP A 13 24.12 20.41 5.10
C ASP A 13 24.46 21.60 6.02
N ARG A 14 23.65 21.78 7.07
CA ARG A 14 23.77 22.86 8.05
C ARG A 14 23.62 22.27 9.45
N ASP A 15 24.67 22.37 10.24
CA ASP A 15 24.59 22.01 11.65
C ASP A 15 23.77 23.06 12.41
N VAL A 16 22.78 22.59 13.16
CA VAL A 16 21.93 23.42 13.99
C VAL A 16 22.00 22.93 15.43
N SER A 17 22.09 23.88 16.35
CA SER A 17 22.10 23.62 17.79
C SER A 17 20.93 24.30 18.47
N LEU A 18 20.15 23.55 19.24
CA LEU A 18 19.13 24.07 20.14
C LEU A 18 19.70 24.10 21.56
N LYS A 19 19.75 25.28 22.17
CA LYS A 19 20.12 25.45 23.58
C LYS A 19 18.91 25.92 24.37
N ILE A 20 18.47 25.12 25.34
CA ILE A 20 17.39 25.46 26.26
C ILE A 20 18.02 25.94 27.57
N THR A 21 17.73 27.17 27.96
CA THR A 21 18.24 27.81 29.20
C THR A 21 17.10 28.06 30.19
N GLY A 22 17.42 28.30 31.47
CA GLY A 22 16.42 28.54 32.52
C GLY A 22 15.94 27.28 33.24
N LEU A 23 16.57 26.13 32.94
CA LEU A 23 16.55 24.92 33.74
C LEU A 23 17.77 24.91 34.68
N GLU A 24 17.78 24.06 35.72
CA GLU A 24 18.97 23.88 36.59
C GLU A 24 20.22 23.55 35.77
N GLU A 25 20.07 22.75 34.72
CA GLU A 25 21.13 22.49 33.73
C GLU A 25 20.64 22.83 32.30
N PRO A 26 21.42 23.60 31.51
CA PRO A 26 21.09 23.86 30.12
C PRO A 26 21.08 22.57 29.29
N VAL A 27 20.02 22.38 28.51
CA VAL A 27 19.93 21.27 27.54
C VAL A 27 20.47 21.75 26.21
N LEU A 28 21.45 21.03 25.65
CA LEU A 28 21.96 21.22 24.31
C LEU A 28 21.57 20.03 23.43
N ALA A 29 20.93 20.31 22.31
CA ALA A 29 20.70 19.33 21.25
C ALA A 29 21.33 19.83 19.96
N GLN A 30 21.95 18.93 19.19
CA GLN A 30 22.56 19.23 17.91
C GLN A 30 22.03 18.26 16.85
N THR A 31 21.84 18.76 15.63
CA THR A 31 21.49 17.95 14.46
C THR A 31 21.97 18.64 13.19
N THR A 32 21.96 17.94 12.07
CA THR A 32 22.28 18.50 10.75
C THR A 32 21.01 18.55 9.92
N LEU A 33 20.66 19.74 9.42
CA LEU A 33 19.56 19.93 8.46
C LEU A 33 20.13 19.97 7.05
N ARG A 34 19.59 19.13 6.16
CA ARG A 34 19.93 19.13 4.74
C ARG A 34 18.96 20.00 3.95
N PHE A 35 19.49 21.04 3.30
CA PHE A 35 18.73 21.90 2.39
C PHE A 35 19.05 21.51 0.94
N TYR A 36 18.05 21.09 0.17
CA TYR A 36 18.24 20.74 -1.23
C TYR A 36 18.32 21.99 -2.11
N PRO A 37 19.07 21.96 -3.24
CA PRO A 37 19.07 23.06 -4.19
C PRO A 37 17.67 23.30 -4.74
N GLU A 38 17.36 24.57 -5.00
CA GLU A 38 16.14 24.94 -5.69
C GLU A 38 16.11 24.23 -7.05
N ARG A 39 15.02 23.49 -7.31
CA ARG A 39 14.79 22.89 -8.62
C ARG A 39 14.03 23.89 -9.47
N ALA A 40 14.63 24.30 -10.59
CA ALA A 40 13.90 25.02 -11.63
C ALA A 40 12.75 24.13 -12.12
N VAL A 41 11.51 24.58 -11.90
CA VAL A 41 10.31 23.89 -12.39
C VAL A 41 9.86 24.61 -13.65
N THR A 42 9.92 23.91 -14.78
CA THR A 42 9.27 24.39 -16.00
C THR A 42 7.83 23.90 -15.99
N PRO A 43 6.82 24.80 -16.01
CA PRO A 43 5.44 24.40 -16.14
C PRO A 43 5.25 23.61 -17.43
N LEU A 44 4.69 22.40 -17.31
CA LEU A 44 4.27 21.61 -18.45
C LEU A 44 2.75 21.69 -18.57
N PRO A 45 2.19 21.75 -19.79
CA PRO A 45 0.75 21.75 -19.98
C PRO A 45 0.11 20.40 -19.57
N TYR A 46 0.90 19.32 -19.57
CA TYR A 46 0.46 17.97 -19.20
C TYR A 46 1.66 17.10 -18.81
N PRO A 47 1.48 16.02 -18.01
CA PRO A 47 2.52 15.02 -17.81
C PRO A 47 3.04 14.47 -19.16
N PRO A 48 4.36 14.40 -19.40
CA PRO A 48 4.89 13.85 -20.64
C PRO A 48 4.64 12.33 -20.71
N PRO A 49 4.62 11.73 -21.92
CA PRO A 49 4.40 10.30 -22.08
C PRO A 49 5.39 9.46 -21.23
N PRO A 50 4.93 8.38 -20.57
CA PRO A 50 5.81 7.48 -19.83
C PRO A 50 6.80 6.76 -20.74
N GLN A 51 7.98 6.44 -20.20
CA GLN A 51 8.98 5.56 -20.80
C GLN A 51 9.18 4.32 -19.91
N PRO A 52 8.31 3.30 -20.02
CA PRO A 52 8.36 2.14 -19.13
C PRO A 52 9.71 1.43 -19.17
N VAL A 53 10.15 0.98 -18.00
CA VAL A 53 11.23 0.01 -17.84
C VAL A 53 10.68 -1.27 -17.21
N SER A 54 11.31 -2.40 -17.49
CA SER A 54 10.92 -3.71 -16.97
C SER A 54 12.14 -4.45 -16.43
N GLY A 55 11.96 -5.13 -15.30
CA GLY A 55 12.96 -6.03 -14.73
C GLY A 55 12.71 -7.49 -15.11
N GLU A 56 13.43 -8.39 -14.45
CA GLU A 56 13.24 -9.85 -14.59
C GLU A 56 11.98 -10.36 -13.88
N VAL A 57 11.46 -9.58 -12.93
CA VAL A 57 10.26 -9.88 -12.15
C VAL A 57 9.22 -8.79 -12.33
N ASP A 58 7.95 -9.18 -12.30
CA ASP A 58 6.84 -8.23 -12.21
C ASP A 58 6.78 -7.66 -10.78
N VAL A 59 6.76 -6.34 -10.68
CA VAL A 59 6.70 -5.58 -9.43
C VAL A 59 5.35 -4.89 -9.32
N CYS A 60 4.64 -5.22 -8.24
CA CYS A 60 3.40 -4.57 -7.83
C CYS A 60 3.66 -3.61 -6.66
N MET A 61 2.90 -2.53 -6.56
CA MET A 61 2.99 -1.57 -5.45
C MET A 61 1.62 -1.33 -4.84
N TYR A 62 1.52 -1.32 -3.51
CA TYR A 62 0.30 -0.89 -2.82
C TYR A 62 0.00 0.59 -3.08
N TYR A 63 -1.24 0.92 -3.38
CA TYR A 63 -1.70 2.28 -3.62
C TYR A 63 -2.89 2.62 -2.73
N PHE A 64 -2.71 3.58 -1.83
CA PHE A 64 -3.78 4.10 -0.97
C PHE A 64 -4.40 5.38 -1.56
N PRO A 65 -5.69 5.38 -1.96
CA PRO A 65 -6.38 6.52 -2.51
C PRO A 65 -7.02 7.38 -1.40
N GLY A 66 -6.20 8.01 -0.54
CA GLY A 66 -6.69 8.82 0.60
C GLY A 66 -6.55 10.34 0.49
N TRP A 67 -6.14 10.89 -0.66
CA TRP A 67 -5.62 12.26 -0.82
C TRP A 67 -6.44 13.12 -1.81
N ASP A 68 -7.76 13.06 -1.71
CA ASP A 68 -8.73 13.80 -2.56
C ASP A 68 -8.99 15.25 -2.11
N SER A 69 -8.46 15.65 -0.94
CA SER A 69 -8.79 16.95 -0.37
C SER A 69 -7.62 17.57 0.41
N PRO A 70 -7.52 18.91 0.45
CA PRO A 70 -6.44 19.60 1.15
C PRO A 70 -6.31 19.22 2.63
N ALA A 71 -7.42 18.95 3.32
CA ALA A 71 -7.43 18.61 4.74
C ALA A 71 -6.78 17.25 5.03
N LYS A 72 -6.84 16.29 4.10
CA LYS A 72 -6.18 14.98 4.27
C LYS A 72 -4.67 15.12 4.44
N TRP A 73 -4.08 16.14 3.82
CA TRP A 73 -2.66 16.48 3.92
C TRP A 73 -2.25 17.14 5.22
N ASP A 74 -3.18 17.49 6.12
CA ASP A 74 -2.88 18.23 7.35
C ASP A 74 -1.91 17.46 8.25
N CYS A 75 -2.06 16.13 8.34
CA CYS A 75 -1.15 15.28 9.12
C CYS A 75 0.31 15.39 8.64
N ILE A 76 0.53 15.37 7.32
CA ILE A 76 1.85 15.54 6.73
C ILE A 76 2.33 16.97 6.90
N ARG A 77 1.49 17.96 6.57
CA ARG A 77 1.86 19.37 6.58
C ARG A 77 2.28 19.87 7.97
N THR A 78 1.61 19.38 9.00
CA THR A 78 1.84 19.81 10.39
C THR A 78 2.91 18.99 11.10
N VAL A 79 2.98 17.68 10.87
CA VAL A 79 3.88 16.78 11.62
C VAL A 79 5.15 16.42 10.84
N ALA A 80 5.06 16.24 9.52
CA ALA A 80 6.18 15.79 8.70
C ALA A 80 6.28 16.53 7.36
N PRO A 81 6.45 17.88 7.34
CA PRO A 81 6.48 18.66 6.10
C PRO A 81 7.61 18.26 5.15
N ILE A 82 8.66 17.60 5.65
CA ILE A 82 9.73 16.99 4.85
C ILE A 82 9.22 15.89 3.88
N ARG A 83 8.01 15.37 4.09
CA ARG A 83 7.34 14.38 3.24
C ARG A 83 6.38 14.98 2.23
N LYS A 84 6.40 16.30 2.02
CA LYS A 84 5.60 16.93 0.98
C LYS A 84 5.87 16.23 -0.36
N PRO A 85 4.84 15.69 -1.04
CA PRO A 85 5.02 15.02 -2.33
C PRO A 85 5.58 15.97 -3.39
N LEU A 86 6.21 15.42 -4.43
CA LEU A 86 6.72 16.22 -5.54
C LEU A 86 5.60 16.94 -6.31
N LEU A 87 4.40 16.35 -6.38
CA LEU A 87 3.19 17.00 -6.91
C LEU A 87 2.60 18.06 -5.97
N GLY A 88 3.24 18.33 -4.83
CA GLY A 88 2.67 19.14 -3.75
C GLY A 88 1.58 18.41 -2.98
N TYR A 89 0.70 19.16 -2.32
CA TYR A 89 -0.49 18.61 -1.66
C TYR A 89 -1.59 18.44 -2.72
N TYR A 90 -1.42 17.42 -3.56
CA TYR A 90 -2.26 17.17 -4.73
C TYR A 90 -3.65 16.66 -4.35
N ASP A 91 -4.57 16.75 -5.30
CA ASP A 91 -5.87 16.08 -5.27
C ASP A 91 -5.81 14.94 -6.29
N GLU A 92 -5.80 13.71 -5.79
CA GLU A 92 -5.62 12.53 -6.62
C GLU A 92 -6.89 12.09 -7.37
N GLY A 93 -8.00 12.80 -7.17
CA GLY A 93 -9.18 12.72 -8.05
C GLY A 93 -8.97 13.36 -9.42
N LYS A 94 -7.80 13.96 -9.68
CA LYS A 94 -7.45 14.58 -10.96
C LYS A 94 -6.67 13.61 -11.87
N PRO A 95 -7.10 13.40 -13.13
CA PRO A 95 -6.42 12.50 -14.06
C PRO A 95 -4.93 12.84 -14.28
N GLU A 96 -4.54 14.11 -14.24
CA GLU A 96 -3.14 14.54 -14.39
C GLU A 96 -2.24 14.07 -13.23
N CYS A 97 -2.81 13.95 -12.02
CA CYS A 97 -2.08 13.41 -10.89
C CYS A 97 -1.82 11.92 -11.09
N VAL A 98 -2.84 11.19 -11.55
CA VAL A 98 -2.74 9.76 -11.89
C VAL A 98 -1.73 9.54 -13.01
N ASP A 99 -1.70 10.39 -14.04
CA ASP A 99 -0.73 10.29 -15.14
C ASP A 99 0.71 10.54 -14.70
N TRP A 100 0.96 11.45 -13.75
CA TRP A 100 2.27 11.59 -13.12
C TRP A 100 2.65 10.35 -12.31
N GLN A 101 1.71 9.79 -11.53
CA GLN A 101 1.94 8.59 -10.73
C GLN A 101 2.26 7.38 -11.62
N ILE A 102 1.50 7.18 -12.70
CA ILE A 102 1.75 6.14 -13.71
C ILE A 102 3.13 6.33 -14.32
N LYS A 103 3.44 7.55 -14.77
CA LYS A 103 4.74 7.85 -15.37
C LYS A 103 5.88 7.44 -14.44
N TRP A 104 5.86 7.90 -13.19
CA TRP A 104 6.90 7.59 -12.24
C TRP A 104 6.95 6.11 -11.89
N ALA A 105 5.81 5.45 -11.75
CA ALA A 105 5.76 4.02 -11.47
C ALA A 105 6.45 3.21 -12.58
N VAL A 106 6.02 3.38 -13.82
CA VAL A 106 6.53 2.56 -14.93
C VAL A 106 7.97 2.91 -15.32
N GLU A 107 8.40 4.16 -15.11
CA GLU A 107 9.80 4.58 -15.31
C GLU A 107 10.74 4.08 -14.21
N ASN A 108 10.21 3.55 -13.11
CA ASN A 108 10.97 2.90 -12.03
C ASN A 108 10.66 1.40 -11.94
N GLY A 109 10.09 0.80 -12.99
CA GLY A 109 9.92 -0.63 -13.07
C GLY A 109 8.78 -1.19 -12.20
N ILE A 110 7.78 -0.39 -11.85
CA ILE A 110 6.53 -0.86 -11.26
C ILE A 110 5.52 -1.11 -12.39
N GLN A 111 4.97 -2.33 -12.47
CA GLN A 111 4.04 -2.73 -13.53
C GLN A 111 2.58 -2.73 -13.09
N CYS A 112 2.31 -2.76 -11.79
CA CYS A 112 0.94 -2.83 -11.27
C CYS A 112 0.78 -2.04 -9.97
N PHE A 113 -0.37 -1.38 -9.80
CA PHE A 113 -0.84 -0.95 -8.49
C PHE A 113 -1.85 -1.94 -7.91
N LEU A 114 -1.65 -2.32 -6.65
CA LEU A 114 -2.65 -2.98 -5.82
C LEU A 114 -3.40 -1.87 -5.08
N VAL A 115 -4.54 -1.47 -5.62
CA VAL A 115 -5.24 -0.27 -5.18
C VAL A 115 -6.18 -0.62 -4.05
N ASP A 116 -6.04 0.05 -2.91
CA ASP A 116 -6.95 -0.09 -1.79
C ASP A 116 -8.37 0.21 -2.26
N TRP A 117 -9.24 -0.77 -2.06
CA TRP A 117 -10.62 -0.76 -2.46
C TRP A 117 -11.47 -1.00 -1.22
N TYR A 118 -12.45 -0.13 -1.01
CA TYR A 118 -13.26 -0.16 0.20
C TYR A 118 -14.73 -0.35 -0.16
N TRP A 119 -15.36 -1.24 0.58
CA TRP A 119 -16.80 -1.48 0.54
C TRP A 119 -17.29 -1.82 1.92
N CYS A 120 -18.33 -1.15 2.39
CA CYS A 120 -18.95 -1.42 3.69
C CYS A 120 -20.47 -1.28 3.54
N ARG A 121 -21.20 -2.39 3.78
CA ARG A 121 -22.67 -2.42 3.79
C ARG A 121 -23.31 -1.78 2.54
N GLY A 122 -22.85 -2.19 1.35
CA GLY A 122 -23.39 -1.70 0.08
C GLY A 122 -22.82 -0.37 -0.42
N GLN A 123 -21.85 0.23 0.29
CA GLN A 123 -21.28 1.53 -0.08
C GLN A 123 -19.79 1.44 -0.35
N GLN A 124 -19.36 2.01 -1.48
CA GLN A 124 -17.95 2.27 -1.75
C GLN A 124 -17.51 3.60 -1.14
N ILE A 125 -16.25 3.65 -0.72
CA ILE A 125 -15.57 4.88 -0.28
C ILE A 125 -14.21 4.96 -0.96
N LEU A 126 -13.67 6.18 -1.12
CA LEU A 126 -12.36 6.44 -1.72
C LEU A 126 -12.22 5.97 -3.18
N ASN A 127 -13.31 6.03 -3.95
CA ASN A 127 -13.34 5.61 -5.37
C ASN A 127 -12.76 6.66 -6.34
N HIS A 128 -12.49 7.88 -5.88
CA HIS A 128 -12.07 9.01 -6.72
C HIS A 128 -10.81 8.74 -7.54
N TRP A 129 -9.86 7.93 -7.01
CA TRP A 129 -8.67 7.58 -7.78
C TRP A 129 -8.99 6.67 -8.96
N PHE A 130 -9.86 5.67 -8.78
CA PHE A 130 -10.30 4.81 -9.87
C PHE A 130 -11.10 5.58 -10.92
N ASP A 131 -11.90 6.56 -10.50
CA ASP A 131 -12.61 7.46 -11.41
C ASP A 131 -11.62 8.32 -12.22
N ALA A 132 -10.61 8.89 -11.58
CA ALA A 132 -9.54 9.62 -12.24
C ALA A 132 -8.71 8.73 -13.19
N TYR A 133 -8.40 7.49 -12.78
CA TYR A 133 -7.69 6.51 -13.59
C TYR A 133 -8.43 6.18 -14.89
N ARG A 134 -9.76 6.09 -14.87
CA ARG A 134 -10.55 5.82 -16.09
C ARG A 134 -10.44 6.94 -17.12
N GLU A 135 -10.22 8.17 -16.67
CA GLU A 135 -10.06 9.35 -17.53
C GLU A 135 -8.58 9.66 -17.85
N ALA A 136 -7.64 9.11 -17.10
CA ALA A 136 -6.20 9.33 -17.27
C ALA A 136 -5.72 8.88 -18.65
N ARG A 137 -4.81 9.67 -19.25
CA ARG A 137 -4.34 9.48 -20.63
C ARG A 137 -3.41 8.28 -20.74
N TYR A 138 -2.63 8.00 -19.70
CA TYR A 138 -1.62 6.96 -19.67
C TYR A 138 -2.05 5.74 -18.86
N ARG A 139 -3.32 5.63 -18.48
CA ARG A 139 -3.87 4.52 -17.67
C ARG A 139 -3.47 3.12 -18.16
N ASP A 140 -3.34 2.94 -19.47
CA ASP A 140 -3.00 1.66 -20.08
C ASP A 140 -1.51 1.28 -20.01
N PHE A 141 -0.65 2.16 -19.49
CA PHE A 141 0.76 1.85 -19.26
C PHE A 141 0.99 1.07 -17.95
N LEU A 142 0.05 1.12 -17.01
CA LEU A 142 0.16 0.53 -15.68
C LEU A 142 -1.03 -0.38 -15.40
N LYS A 143 -0.77 -1.60 -14.93
CA LYS A 143 -1.83 -2.50 -14.49
C LYS A 143 -2.43 -2.06 -13.16
N VAL A 144 -3.67 -2.45 -12.89
CA VAL A 144 -4.31 -2.24 -11.60
C VAL A 144 -4.99 -3.52 -11.12
N ALA A 145 -4.94 -3.80 -9.82
CA ALA A 145 -5.70 -4.86 -9.17
C ALA A 145 -6.43 -4.31 -7.96
N ILE A 146 -7.52 -4.97 -7.57
CA ILE A 146 -8.21 -4.65 -6.33
C ILE A 146 -7.44 -5.25 -5.16
N MET A 147 -7.12 -4.40 -4.19
CA MET A 147 -6.80 -4.82 -2.83
C MET A 147 -7.96 -4.42 -1.92
N TRP A 148 -8.84 -5.38 -1.60
CA TRP A 148 -9.99 -5.11 -0.77
C TRP A 148 -9.57 -4.95 0.70
N ALA A 149 -9.56 -3.70 1.15
CA ALA A 149 -9.34 -3.29 2.52
C ALA A 149 -10.59 -3.58 3.40
N ASN A 150 -10.96 -4.85 3.52
CA ASN A 150 -12.21 -5.32 4.12
C ASN A 150 -12.20 -5.39 5.67
N HIS A 151 -11.33 -4.62 6.33
CA HIS A 151 -11.24 -4.55 7.80
C HIS A 151 -12.37 -3.71 8.43
N ASN A 152 -13.59 -4.06 8.06
CA ASN A 152 -14.82 -3.41 8.50
C ASN A 152 -15.25 -3.87 9.91
N PRO A 153 -16.17 -3.15 10.57
CA PRO A 153 -16.81 -3.63 11.80
C PRO A 153 -17.53 -4.97 11.59
N PRO A 154 -17.63 -5.84 12.63
CA PRO A 154 -18.34 -7.12 12.53
C PRO A 154 -19.79 -6.99 12.02
N GLY A 155 -20.26 -7.97 11.27
CA GLY A 155 -21.57 -7.97 10.63
C GLY A 155 -21.68 -6.91 9.54
N SER A 156 -20.60 -6.69 8.79
CA SER A 156 -20.57 -5.75 7.67
C SER A 156 -20.94 -6.38 6.34
N HIS A 157 -20.81 -7.71 6.24
CA HIS A 157 -21.12 -8.48 5.05
C HIS A 157 -22.02 -9.67 5.36
N ASP A 158 -22.84 -10.02 4.39
CA ASP A 158 -23.57 -11.28 4.31
C ASP A 158 -23.43 -11.84 2.88
N ARG A 159 -24.06 -12.98 2.61
CA ARG A 159 -24.01 -13.63 1.29
C ARG A 159 -24.63 -12.78 0.19
N GLU A 160 -25.59 -11.91 0.49
CA GLU A 160 -26.19 -11.03 -0.52
C GLU A 160 -25.24 -9.88 -0.86
N ASP A 161 -24.63 -9.25 0.15
CA ASP A 161 -23.65 -8.18 -0.05
C ASP A 161 -22.39 -8.70 -0.76
N TRP A 162 -21.95 -9.92 -0.46
CA TRP A 162 -20.85 -10.59 -1.19
C TRP A 162 -21.10 -10.71 -2.69
N ARG A 163 -22.34 -11.06 -3.09
CA ARG A 163 -22.73 -11.09 -4.50
C ARG A 163 -22.70 -9.71 -5.13
N LYS A 164 -23.12 -8.67 -4.39
CA LYS A 164 -23.05 -7.28 -4.87
C LYS A 164 -21.61 -6.85 -5.09
N VAL A 165 -20.73 -7.14 -4.14
CA VAL A 165 -19.28 -6.90 -4.26
C VAL A 165 -18.69 -7.64 -5.47
N THR A 166 -18.97 -8.94 -5.61
CA THR A 166 -18.46 -9.73 -6.74
C THR A 166 -18.97 -9.18 -8.08
N ARG A 167 -20.26 -8.83 -8.16
CA ARG A 167 -20.85 -8.22 -9.36
C ARG A 167 -20.15 -6.91 -9.71
N GLU A 168 -19.91 -6.07 -8.71
CA GLU A 168 -19.24 -4.80 -8.87
C GLU A 168 -17.83 -4.96 -9.45
N TRP A 169 -17.04 -5.93 -8.95
CA TRP A 169 -15.74 -6.26 -9.52
C TRP A 169 -15.83 -6.66 -11.00
N ILE A 170 -16.74 -7.59 -11.30
CA ILE A 170 -16.94 -8.12 -12.66
C ILE A 170 -17.40 -7.03 -13.64
N GLU A 171 -18.29 -6.14 -13.21
CA GLU A 171 -18.91 -5.14 -14.09
C GLU A 171 -18.06 -3.86 -14.25
N LYS A 172 -17.30 -3.46 -13.22
CA LYS A 172 -16.65 -2.13 -13.18
C LYS A 172 -15.12 -2.15 -13.19
N TYR A 173 -14.50 -3.28 -12.86
CA TYR A 173 -13.05 -3.36 -12.67
C TYR A 173 -12.39 -4.38 -13.58
N PHE A 174 -12.88 -5.63 -13.62
CA PHE A 174 -12.32 -6.67 -14.50
C PHE A 174 -12.32 -6.30 -16.00
N PRO A 175 -13.26 -5.48 -16.53
CA PRO A 175 -13.22 -5.04 -17.91
C PRO A 175 -12.15 -3.97 -18.22
N LEU A 176 -11.47 -3.41 -17.20
CA LEU A 176 -10.37 -2.49 -17.44
C LEU A 176 -9.28 -3.22 -18.23
N LYS A 177 -8.87 -2.64 -19.36
CA LYS A 177 -7.89 -3.27 -20.27
C LYS A 177 -6.59 -3.66 -19.58
N SER A 178 -6.21 -2.90 -18.56
CA SER A 178 -4.99 -3.11 -17.77
C SER A 178 -5.31 -3.69 -16.39
N TYR A 179 -6.43 -4.38 -16.21
CA TYR A 179 -6.67 -5.11 -14.97
C TYR A 179 -5.68 -6.27 -14.82
N CYS A 180 -5.05 -6.38 -13.66
CA CYS A 180 -4.06 -7.40 -13.39
C CYS A 180 -4.69 -8.79 -13.38
N GLN A 181 -4.01 -9.74 -14.03
CA GLN A 181 -4.42 -11.13 -14.07
C GLN A 181 -3.28 -12.04 -13.62
N VAL A 182 -3.61 -13.05 -12.85
CA VAL A 182 -2.71 -14.16 -12.47
C VAL A 182 -3.29 -15.42 -13.09
N ASP A 183 -2.47 -16.14 -13.86
CA ASP A 183 -2.88 -17.33 -14.65
C ASP A 183 -4.09 -17.10 -15.57
N GLY A 184 -4.20 -15.88 -16.10
CA GLY A 184 -5.29 -15.46 -16.99
C GLY A 184 -6.65 -15.30 -16.30
N LYS A 185 -6.67 -15.15 -14.97
CA LYS A 185 -7.85 -14.78 -14.18
C LYS A 185 -7.62 -13.42 -13.53
N PRO A 186 -8.63 -12.53 -13.45
CA PRO A 186 -8.56 -11.32 -12.65
C PRO A 186 -8.11 -11.63 -11.21
N ALA A 187 -7.11 -10.90 -10.71
CA ALA A 187 -6.58 -11.08 -9.37
C ALA A 187 -7.25 -10.12 -8.38
N VAL A 188 -7.70 -10.66 -7.23
CA VAL A 188 -8.29 -9.89 -6.13
C VAL A 188 -7.55 -10.23 -4.84
N PHE A 189 -7.01 -9.20 -4.19
CA PHE A 189 -6.29 -9.31 -2.93
C PHE A 189 -7.25 -8.97 -1.78
N ILE A 190 -7.32 -9.82 -0.77
CA ILE A 190 -8.27 -9.71 0.35
C ILE A 190 -7.49 -9.46 1.64
N TRP A 191 -7.73 -8.30 2.27
CA TRP A 191 -6.97 -7.88 3.45
C TRP A 191 -7.14 -8.83 4.65
N ALA A 192 -8.39 -9.14 5.02
CA ALA A 192 -8.75 -9.89 6.22
C ALA A 192 -9.72 -11.05 5.89
N PRO A 193 -9.19 -12.22 5.48
CA PRO A 193 -10.00 -13.43 5.29
C PRO A 193 -10.78 -13.88 6.54
N ASP A 194 -10.21 -13.72 7.72
CA ASP A 194 -10.86 -14.05 8.99
C ASP A 194 -12.11 -13.23 9.29
N LEU A 195 -12.14 -11.95 8.93
CA LEU A 195 -13.34 -11.14 9.11
C LEU A 195 -14.48 -11.59 8.21
N ILE A 196 -14.18 -12.10 7.01
CA ILE A 196 -15.20 -12.72 6.13
C ILE A 196 -15.72 -14.01 6.77
N ARG A 197 -14.82 -14.85 7.32
CA ARG A 197 -15.23 -16.04 8.08
C ARG A 197 -16.15 -15.69 9.25
N ASN A 198 -15.81 -14.65 10.01
CA ASN A 198 -16.60 -14.22 11.16
C ASN A 198 -18.00 -13.75 10.73
N ASP A 199 -18.08 -12.96 9.66
CA ASP A 199 -19.36 -12.44 9.14
C ASP A 199 -20.23 -13.57 8.56
N PHE A 200 -19.64 -14.58 7.92
CA PHE A 200 -20.38 -15.71 7.33
C PHE A 200 -20.64 -16.87 8.30
N GLY A 201 -19.95 -16.92 9.45
CA GLY A 201 -20.08 -18.00 10.42
C GLY A 201 -19.18 -19.23 10.15
N GLY A 202 -18.10 -19.07 9.38
CA GLY A 202 -17.04 -20.07 9.24
C GLY A 202 -16.61 -20.39 7.80
N SER A 203 -15.55 -21.20 7.67
CA SER A 203 -14.89 -21.49 6.39
C SER A 203 -15.80 -22.17 5.36
N ALA A 204 -16.75 -23.02 5.76
CA ALA A 204 -17.65 -23.68 4.82
C ALA A 204 -18.48 -22.67 3.99
N GLU A 205 -18.95 -21.60 4.64
CA GLU A 205 -19.68 -20.52 3.96
C GLU A 205 -18.76 -19.64 3.11
N VAL A 206 -17.51 -19.44 3.53
CA VAL A 206 -16.48 -18.76 2.71
C VAL A 206 -16.18 -19.58 1.45
N THR A 207 -15.95 -20.88 1.55
CA THR A 207 -15.77 -21.77 0.39
C THR A 207 -16.94 -21.65 -0.58
N ALA A 208 -18.18 -21.71 -0.07
CA ALA A 208 -19.37 -21.58 -0.90
C ALA A 208 -19.47 -20.19 -1.57
N ALA A 209 -19.09 -19.12 -0.86
CA ALA A 209 -19.08 -17.76 -1.40
C ALA A 209 -18.00 -17.55 -2.47
N LEU A 210 -16.77 -18.06 -2.26
CA LEU A 210 -15.70 -17.99 -3.26
C LEU A 210 -16.08 -18.82 -4.50
N GLN A 211 -16.62 -20.03 -4.34
CA GLN A 211 -17.10 -20.85 -5.46
C GLN A 211 -18.22 -20.17 -6.26
N GLU A 212 -19.13 -19.47 -5.57
CA GLU A 212 -20.16 -18.66 -6.21
C GLU A 212 -19.55 -17.52 -7.02
N SER A 213 -18.56 -16.80 -6.48
CA SER A 213 -17.85 -15.76 -7.23
C SER A 213 -17.08 -16.31 -8.43
N GLN A 214 -16.50 -17.50 -8.30
CA GLN A 214 -15.88 -18.21 -9.41
C GLN A 214 -16.89 -18.48 -10.53
N GLN A 215 -18.13 -18.90 -10.19
CA GLN A 215 -19.18 -19.13 -11.18
C GLN A 215 -19.66 -17.83 -11.82
N MET A 216 -19.90 -16.79 -11.02
CA MET A 216 -20.30 -15.47 -11.54
C MET A 216 -19.27 -14.92 -12.54
N ALA A 217 -17.97 -15.07 -12.26
CA ALA A 217 -16.92 -14.65 -13.17
C ALA A 217 -16.90 -15.49 -14.46
N ARG A 218 -17.13 -16.80 -14.37
CA ARG A 218 -17.26 -17.67 -15.56
C ARG A 218 -18.46 -17.31 -16.43
N ASP A 219 -19.60 -17.04 -15.81
CA ASP A 219 -20.81 -16.62 -16.52
C ASP A 219 -20.61 -15.28 -17.25
N ALA A 220 -19.73 -14.41 -16.71
CA ALA A 220 -19.31 -13.17 -17.34
C ALA A 220 -18.17 -13.32 -18.38
N GLY A 221 -17.71 -14.55 -18.65
CA GLY A 221 -16.72 -14.86 -19.69
C GLY A 221 -15.26 -14.91 -19.22
N TYR A 222 -14.99 -14.82 -17.92
CA TYR A 222 -13.65 -15.00 -17.35
C TYR A 222 -13.36 -16.48 -17.03
N LYS A 223 -12.09 -16.84 -16.81
CA LYS A 223 -11.72 -18.21 -16.37
C LYS A 223 -12.05 -18.50 -14.89
N GLY A 224 -12.54 -17.49 -14.17
CA GLY A 224 -12.64 -17.45 -12.72
C GLY A 224 -11.93 -16.21 -12.15
N ILE A 225 -11.67 -16.22 -10.84
CA ILE A 225 -10.97 -15.18 -10.09
C ILE A 225 -9.79 -15.83 -9.36
N THR A 226 -8.65 -15.15 -9.29
CA THR A 226 -7.54 -15.55 -8.42
C THR A 226 -7.62 -14.74 -7.12
N PHE A 227 -8.01 -15.39 -6.02
CA PHE A 227 -8.06 -14.77 -4.70
C PHE A 227 -6.73 -14.92 -3.98
N ILE A 228 -6.19 -13.80 -3.49
CA ILE A 228 -4.91 -13.74 -2.77
C ILE A 228 -5.19 -13.21 -1.36
N ALA A 229 -4.82 -13.97 -0.34
CA ALA A 229 -4.99 -13.57 1.05
C ALA A 229 -3.84 -12.66 1.51
N MET A 230 -4.14 -11.56 2.20
CA MET A 230 -3.09 -10.71 2.79
C MET A 230 -2.82 -10.98 4.28
N GLY A 231 -3.64 -11.82 4.91
CA GLY A 231 -3.53 -12.19 6.31
C GLY A 231 -4.04 -13.61 6.55
N ASN A 232 -3.87 -14.10 7.78
CA ASN A 232 -4.24 -15.46 8.18
C ASN A 232 -3.47 -16.53 7.40
N HIS A 233 -2.16 -16.36 7.24
CA HIS A 233 -1.25 -17.34 6.65
C HIS A 233 0.03 -17.50 7.50
N GLU A 234 -0.06 -17.29 8.82
CA GLU A 234 1.08 -17.27 9.74
C GLU A 234 1.40 -18.65 10.37
N SER A 235 0.65 -19.68 10.00
CA SER A 235 0.84 -21.07 10.45
C SER A 235 0.33 -22.07 9.42
N GLU A 236 0.82 -23.31 9.47
CA GLU A 236 0.39 -24.39 8.54
C GLU A 236 -1.13 -24.60 8.55
N ASN A 237 -1.78 -24.52 9.72
CA ASN A 237 -3.23 -24.72 9.83
C ASN A 237 -4.02 -23.56 9.19
N GLN A 238 -3.52 -22.33 9.33
CA GLN A 238 -4.09 -21.16 8.68
C GLN A 238 -3.93 -21.22 7.15
N VAL A 239 -2.73 -21.59 6.67
CA VAL A 239 -2.47 -21.83 5.25
C VAL A 239 -3.40 -22.90 4.68
N GLN A 240 -3.55 -24.03 5.37
CA GLN A 240 -4.47 -25.09 4.96
C GLN A 240 -5.92 -24.59 4.90
N THR A 241 -6.34 -23.78 5.88
CA THR A 241 -7.69 -23.19 5.89
C THR A 241 -7.91 -22.30 4.65
N LEU A 242 -6.94 -21.47 4.28
CA LEU A 242 -7.04 -20.63 3.07
C LEU A 242 -7.10 -21.48 1.78
N LEU A 243 -6.30 -22.55 1.70
CA LEU A 243 -6.33 -23.48 0.57
C LEU A 243 -7.71 -24.17 0.44
N ASP A 244 -8.27 -24.65 1.55
CA ASP A 244 -9.58 -25.31 1.59
C ASP A 244 -10.73 -24.35 1.25
N GLU A 245 -10.58 -23.06 1.58
CA GLU A 245 -11.51 -22.00 1.21
C GLU A 245 -11.46 -21.67 -0.30
N GLY A 246 -10.30 -21.86 -0.93
CA GLY A 246 -10.08 -21.65 -2.37
C GLY A 246 -9.21 -20.43 -2.72
N TYR A 247 -8.42 -19.92 -1.78
CA TYR A 247 -7.36 -18.96 -2.07
C TYR A 247 -6.21 -19.62 -2.83
N ALA A 248 -5.59 -18.87 -3.74
CA ALA A 248 -4.51 -19.36 -4.61
C ALA A 248 -3.14 -18.74 -4.30
N GLY A 249 -3.13 -17.63 -3.55
CA GLY A 249 -1.90 -17.00 -3.11
C GLY A 249 -2.02 -16.32 -1.76
N ALA A 250 -0.86 -15.97 -1.21
CA ALA A 250 -0.72 -15.13 -0.03
C ALA A 250 0.31 -14.02 -0.26
N THR A 251 0.07 -12.88 0.38
CA THR A 251 1.04 -11.79 0.49
C THR A 251 0.85 -11.10 1.84
N ASN A 252 1.60 -10.06 2.12
CA ASN A 252 1.48 -9.26 3.34
C ASN A 252 1.33 -7.79 2.98
N TYR A 253 0.92 -6.95 3.92
CA TYR A 253 1.03 -5.50 3.73
C TYR A 253 2.42 -4.97 4.10
N HIS A 254 3.03 -5.58 5.13
CA HIS A 254 4.39 -5.31 5.58
C HIS A 254 5.11 -6.61 5.91
N GLU A 255 6.41 -6.61 5.67
CA GLU A 255 7.34 -7.68 6.01
C GLU A 255 8.65 -7.11 6.58
N TRP A 256 8.62 -6.66 7.84
CA TRP A 256 9.79 -6.06 8.48
C TRP A 256 10.81 -7.08 9.04
N GLY A 257 10.71 -8.34 8.62
CA GLY A 257 11.54 -9.46 9.08
C GLY A 257 11.47 -9.74 10.59
N THR A 258 12.38 -10.58 11.09
CA THR A 258 12.51 -10.90 12.52
C THR A 258 13.04 -9.72 13.35
N ALA A 259 13.62 -8.70 12.69
CA ALA A 259 14.10 -7.49 13.35
C ALA A 259 12.96 -6.72 14.03
N ALA A 260 11.79 -6.61 13.38
CA ALA A 260 10.62 -5.99 13.99
C ALA A 260 10.04 -6.82 15.14
N GLU A 261 10.05 -8.16 15.03
CA GLU A 261 9.59 -9.08 16.08
C GLU A 261 10.46 -8.95 17.35
N ALA A 262 11.78 -8.82 17.19
CA ALA A 262 12.72 -8.61 18.29
C ALA A 262 12.66 -7.19 18.89
N ALA A 263 12.28 -6.19 18.08
CA ALA A 263 12.26 -4.77 18.46
C ALA A 263 10.85 -4.22 18.77
N MET A 264 9.81 -5.07 18.85
CA MET A 264 8.42 -4.62 19.13
C MET A 264 8.30 -3.74 20.38
N ASN A 265 9.19 -3.92 21.37
CA ASN A 265 9.22 -3.11 22.59
C ASN A 265 9.92 -1.75 22.42
N MET A 266 10.75 -1.57 21.39
CA MET A 266 11.62 -0.40 21.24
C MET A 266 10.94 0.76 20.48
N LYS A 267 9.86 0.49 19.74
CA LYS A 267 9.12 1.44 18.87
C LYS A 267 9.97 2.17 17.81
N ARG A 268 11.29 2.00 17.83
CA ARG A 268 12.25 2.53 16.88
C ARG A 268 13.28 1.46 16.56
N TYR A 269 13.52 1.21 15.29
CA TYR A 269 14.57 0.29 14.83
C TYR A 269 15.12 0.73 13.48
N ARG A 270 16.26 0.15 13.06
CA ARG A 270 17.01 0.58 11.89
C ARG A 270 16.53 -0.16 10.66
N PHE A 271 16.45 0.54 9.53
CA PHE A 271 16.11 -0.08 8.25
C PHE A 271 17.13 -1.15 7.84
N GLU A 272 18.41 -0.96 8.18
CA GLU A 272 19.47 -1.96 7.99
C GLU A 272 19.14 -3.32 8.63
N ASP A 273 18.48 -3.33 9.80
CA ASP A 273 18.08 -4.57 10.47
C ASP A 273 16.92 -5.28 9.73
N VAL A 274 16.04 -4.50 9.10
CA VAL A 274 14.98 -5.04 8.22
C VAL A 274 15.63 -5.70 7.01
N VAL A 275 16.46 -4.96 6.27
CA VAL A 275 17.17 -5.43 5.07
C VAL A 275 17.96 -6.71 5.35
N ALA A 276 18.63 -6.80 6.49
CA ALA A 276 19.40 -7.98 6.86
C ALA A 276 18.55 -9.24 7.14
N SER A 277 17.27 -9.08 7.53
CA SER A 277 16.40 -10.18 7.97
C SER A 277 15.25 -10.52 7.03
N GLU A 278 14.90 -9.63 6.11
CA GLU A 278 13.82 -9.79 5.13
C GLU A 278 13.99 -11.04 4.26
N PRO A 279 15.16 -11.29 3.63
CA PRO A 279 15.31 -12.45 2.74
C PRO A 279 15.09 -13.80 3.42
N GLY A 280 15.51 -13.92 4.69
CA GLY A 280 15.26 -15.11 5.49
C GLY A 280 13.79 -15.27 5.88
N THR A 281 13.06 -14.16 5.96
CA THR A 281 11.62 -14.13 6.24
C THR A 281 10.83 -14.51 4.99
N TRP A 282 11.19 -13.99 3.81
CA TRP A 282 10.62 -14.41 2.52
C TRP A 282 10.75 -15.92 2.35
N ALA A 283 11.97 -16.47 2.50
CA ALA A 283 12.21 -17.91 2.35
C ALA A 283 11.49 -18.78 3.38
N ARG A 284 11.24 -18.25 4.59
CA ARG A 284 10.45 -18.96 5.61
C ARG A 284 8.97 -18.97 5.24
N ARG A 285 8.42 -17.82 4.84
CA ARG A 285 7.01 -17.66 4.49
C ARG A 285 6.65 -18.41 3.22
N ASP A 286 7.50 -18.37 2.20
CA ASP A 286 7.35 -19.16 0.98
C ASP A 286 7.21 -20.66 1.29
N ARG A 287 8.14 -21.21 2.09
CA ARG A 287 8.07 -22.62 2.54
C ARG A 287 6.82 -22.93 3.35
N MET A 288 6.38 -22.01 4.21
CA MET A 288 5.17 -22.19 5.03
C MET A 288 3.88 -22.15 4.18
N CYS A 289 3.83 -21.29 3.16
CA CYS A 289 2.68 -21.19 2.26
C CYS A 289 2.53 -22.44 1.39
N GLY A 290 3.64 -23.11 1.03
CA GLY A 290 3.62 -24.40 0.36
C GLY A 290 2.87 -24.33 -0.97
N SER A 291 1.67 -24.91 -1.04
CA SER A 291 0.82 -24.89 -2.25
C SER A 291 0.19 -23.53 -2.54
N LEU A 292 0.16 -22.63 -1.55
CA LEU A 292 -0.32 -21.26 -1.72
C LEU A 292 0.84 -20.42 -2.26
N THR A 293 0.69 -19.80 -3.42
CA THR A 293 1.78 -19.00 -4.01
C THR A 293 2.08 -17.80 -3.12
N TYR A 294 3.32 -17.68 -2.63
CA TYR A 294 3.72 -16.55 -1.80
C TYR A 294 4.29 -15.41 -2.65
N TYR A 295 3.71 -14.21 -2.49
CA TYR A 295 4.20 -12.97 -3.10
C TYR A 295 4.90 -12.14 -2.03
N PRO A 296 6.24 -12.12 -1.98
CA PRO A 296 6.99 -11.38 -0.97
C PRO A 296 6.79 -9.87 -1.13
N VAL A 297 6.89 -9.16 -0.02
CA VAL A 297 6.84 -7.69 0.03
C VAL A 297 8.25 -7.18 0.29
N VAL A 298 8.60 -6.09 -0.38
CA VAL A 298 9.80 -5.30 -0.07
C VAL A 298 9.33 -3.99 0.57
N ASP A 299 9.70 -3.76 1.83
CA ASP A 299 9.36 -2.52 2.53
C ASP A 299 10.33 -1.37 2.21
N THR A 300 9.84 -0.13 2.22
CA THR A 300 10.65 1.10 2.09
C THR A 300 10.86 1.81 3.44
N GLY A 301 10.70 1.05 4.52
CA GLY A 301 10.62 1.53 5.90
C GLY A 301 9.20 1.92 6.32
N TRP A 302 9.05 2.46 7.53
CA TRP A 302 7.76 2.82 8.10
C TRP A 302 7.90 3.96 9.09
N ASP A 303 6.99 4.92 9.05
CA ASP A 303 6.90 5.95 10.08
C ASP A 303 5.52 6.57 10.08
N SER A 304 4.71 6.16 11.04
CA SER A 304 3.32 6.58 11.17
C SER A 304 3.12 7.81 12.07
N ARG A 305 4.20 8.52 12.45
CA ARG A 305 4.11 9.71 13.32
C ARG A 305 3.11 10.76 12.83
N PRO A 306 2.93 11.02 11.52
CA PRO A 306 1.93 11.98 11.07
C PRO A 306 0.51 11.67 11.55
N TRP A 307 0.18 10.39 11.76
CA TRP A 307 -1.16 9.96 12.17
C TRP A 307 -1.27 9.61 13.66
N HIS A 308 -0.19 9.15 14.30
CA HIS A 308 -0.25 8.64 15.68
C HIS A 308 0.73 9.31 16.66
N GLY A 309 1.47 10.32 16.21
CA GLY A 309 2.40 11.10 17.03
C GLY A 309 3.55 10.25 17.60
N ASP A 310 4.06 10.64 18.76
CA ASP A 310 5.28 10.06 19.35
C ASP A 310 5.15 8.61 19.82
N LYS A 311 3.94 8.03 19.78
CA LYS A 311 3.72 6.62 20.11
C LYS A 311 3.92 5.69 18.92
N SER A 312 4.13 6.23 17.72
CA SER A 312 4.33 5.48 16.49
C SER A 312 5.56 4.58 16.50
N LEU A 313 5.45 3.48 15.78
CA LEU A 313 6.58 2.71 15.32
C LEU A 313 7.29 3.50 14.21
N VAL A 314 8.63 3.57 14.28
CA VAL A 314 9.47 4.25 13.28
C VAL A 314 10.65 3.34 12.88
N ILE A 315 10.83 3.16 11.58
CA ILE A 315 11.98 2.53 10.97
C ILE A 315 12.88 3.64 10.42
N GLU A 316 14.01 3.84 11.08
CA GLU A 316 14.93 4.96 10.84
C GLU A 316 16.09 4.52 9.93
N GLY A 317 16.76 5.48 9.29
CA GLY A 317 18.00 5.23 8.57
C GLY A 317 17.86 4.59 7.18
N ARG A 318 16.68 4.65 6.54
CA ARG A 318 16.53 4.21 5.16
C ARG A 318 17.35 5.07 4.19
N THR A 319 18.00 4.42 3.22
CA THR A 319 18.71 5.07 2.11
C THR A 319 18.43 4.31 0.80
N PRO A 320 18.64 4.94 -0.37
CA PRO A 320 18.51 4.24 -1.66
C PRO A 320 19.43 3.03 -1.82
N GLU A 321 20.58 3.00 -1.15
CA GLU A 321 21.52 1.86 -1.22
C GLU A 321 21.06 0.66 -0.38
N LEU A 322 20.23 0.92 0.64
CA LEU A 322 19.65 -0.13 1.48
C LEU A 322 18.39 -0.74 0.85
N PHE A 323 17.72 -0.04 -0.06
CA PHE A 323 16.56 -0.53 -0.79
C PHE A 323 16.99 -1.27 -2.07
#